data_AF-A0A9E3BQ93-F1
#
_entry.id   AF-A0A9E3BQ93-F1
#
_cell.length_a   1.000
_cell.length_b   1.000
_cell.length_c   1.000
_cell.angle_alpha   90.00
_cell.angle_beta   90.00
_cell.angle_gamma   90.00
#
_symmetry.space_group_name_H-M   'P 1'
#
loop_
_entity.id
_entity.type
_entity.pdbx_description
1 polymer ?
#
loop_
_entity_poly.entity_id
_entity_poly.type
_entity_poly.pdbx_seq_one_letter_code
_entity_poly.pdbx_strand_id
1 'polypeptide(L)'
;MLPSQRALFDLPRDVCYLNAAAWSPLPLASQEAGRVGVGRKGRPWELDPAFANTMHERARKAAAALIGADAADIALVSSVGYGV
;
A
#
# COMPACT_ATOMS: atom_id res chain seq x y z
N MET A 1 -12.42 4.78 20.88
CA MET A 1 -11.52 5.49 19.94
C MET A 1 -10.25 4.69 19.80
N LEU A 2 -9.65 4.64 18.60
CA LEU A 2 -8.35 4.00 18.42
C LEU A 2 -7.24 4.81 19.13
N PRO A 3 -6.24 4.16 19.73
CA PRO A 3 -5.04 4.84 20.22
C PRO A 3 -4.30 5.57 19.08
N SER A 4 -3.56 6.63 19.44
CA SER A 4 -2.75 7.38 18.47
C SER A 4 -1.78 6.45 17.73
N GLN A 5 -1.87 6.45 16.39
CA GLN A 5 -0.99 5.68 15.51
C GLN A 5 0.20 6.51 15.02
N ARG A 6 0.47 7.68 15.62
CA ARG A 6 1.52 8.62 15.15
C ARG A 6 2.88 7.96 14.99
N ALA A 7 3.23 7.04 15.89
CA ALA A 7 4.53 6.34 15.87
C ALA A 7 4.74 5.47 14.62
N LEU A 8 3.68 5.18 13.85
CA LEU A 8 3.78 4.44 12.59
C LEU A 8 4.16 5.32 11.40
N PHE A 9 4.34 6.62 11.60
CA PHE A 9 4.64 7.59 10.55
C PHE A 9 5.90 8.38 10.91
N ASP A 10 6.69 8.71 9.90
CA ASP A 10 7.80 9.65 10.04
C ASP A 10 7.29 11.10 10.01
N LEU A 11 6.58 11.49 11.08
CA LEU A 11 6.00 12.83 11.22
C LEU A 11 6.73 13.62 12.32
N PRO A 12 7.50 14.67 11.97
CA PRO A 12 8.21 15.52 12.93
C PRO A 12 7.27 16.14 13.98
N ARG A 13 7.70 16.19 15.25
CA ARG A 13 6.86 16.54 16.41
C ARG A 13 6.30 17.96 16.37
N ASP A 14 7.00 18.85 15.68
CA ASP A 14 6.74 20.25 15.46
C ASP A 14 5.88 20.53 14.21
N VAL A 15 5.59 19.50 13.40
CA VAL A 15 4.77 19.65 12.19
C VAL A 15 3.32 19.22 12.44
N CYS A 16 2.39 20.13 12.12
CA CYS A 16 0.97 19.86 12.01
C CYS A 16 0.59 19.72 10.52
N TYR A 17 0.52 18.48 10.03
CA TYR A 17 0.23 18.20 8.63
C TYR A 17 -1.28 17.99 8.39
N LEU A 18 -1.91 18.88 7.62
CA LEU A 18 -3.35 18.88 7.39
C LEU A 18 -3.77 18.52 5.95
N ASN A 19 -2.81 18.26 5.04
CA ASN A 19 -3.07 17.95 3.63
C ASN A 19 -3.08 16.44 3.32
N ALA A 20 -3.48 15.60 4.29
CA ALA A 20 -3.42 14.14 4.15
C ALA A 20 -4.33 13.59 3.04
N ALA A 21 -5.43 14.29 2.74
CA ALA A 21 -6.37 13.86 1.69
C ALA A 21 -5.76 13.96 0.28
N ALA A 22 -4.95 14.98 0.00
CA ALA A 22 -4.27 15.10 -1.28
C ALA A 22 -2.94 14.33 -1.30
N TRP A 23 -2.22 14.34 -0.19
CA TRP A 23 -0.88 13.77 -0.08
C TRP A 23 -0.70 13.05 1.26
N SER A 24 -1.20 11.81 1.35
CA SER A 24 -1.11 11.03 2.58
C SER A 24 0.34 10.67 2.92
N PRO A 25 0.84 10.96 4.14
CA PRO A 25 2.09 10.38 4.61
C PRO A 25 2.00 8.85 4.63
N LEU A 26 3.01 8.17 4.09
CA LEU A 26 3.03 6.71 4.09
C LEU A 26 3.47 6.18 5.46
N PRO A 27 2.79 5.16 6.01
CA PRO A 27 3.28 4.45 7.18
C PRO A 27 4.68 3.87 6.94
N LEU A 28 5.52 3.80 7.99
CA LEU A 28 6.88 3.28 7.93
C LEU A 28 6.95 1.87 7.30
N ALA A 29 5.98 1.00 7.62
CA ALA A 29 5.90 -0.34 7.04
C ALA A 29 5.68 -0.32 5.51
N SER A 30 4.88 0.64 5.01
CA SER A 30 4.66 0.82 3.56
C SER A 30 5.91 1.35 2.87
N GLN A 31 6.67 2.24 3.53
CA GLN A 31 7.94 2.74 3.01
C GLN A 31 8.97 1.60 2.85
N GLU A 32 9.12 0.75 3.87
CA GLU A 32 10.04 -0.41 3.78
C GLU A 32 9.59 -1.42 2.71
N ALA A 33 8.29 -1.69 2.60
CA ALA A 33 7.76 -2.54 1.53
C ALA A 33 8.09 -1.97 0.14
N GLY A 34 8.02 -0.65 -0.03
CA GLY A 34 8.43 0.05 -1.25
C GLY A 34 9.91 -0.14 -1.55
N ARG A 35 10.78 0.00 -0.54
CA ARG A 35 12.23 -0.20 -0.67
C ARG A 35 12.57 -1.63 -1.10
N VAL A 36 11.93 -2.62 -0.50
CA VAL A 36 12.06 -4.04 -0.89
C VAL A 36 11.57 -4.25 -2.33
N GLY A 37 10.46 -3.62 -2.71
CA GLY A 37 9.92 -3.68 -4.07
C GLY A 37 10.89 -3.14 -5.12
N VAL A 38 11.52 -1.99 -4.86
CA VAL A 38 12.56 -1.42 -5.72
C VAL A 38 13.76 -2.37 -5.85
N GLY A 39 14.20 -2.96 -4.73
CA GLY A 39 15.28 -3.95 -4.72
C GLY A 39 14.98 -5.16 -5.62
N ARG A 40 13.76 -5.70 -5.54
CA ARG A 40 13.29 -6.79 -6.43
C ARG A 40 13.28 -6.37 -7.90
N LYS A 41 12.77 -5.17 -8.20
CA LYS A 41 12.73 -4.65 -9.57
C LYS A 41 14.12 -4.44 -10.17
N GLY A 42 15.14 -4.22 -9.35
CA GLY A 42 16.54 -4.14 -9.80
C GLY A 42 17.12 -5.48 -10.28
N ARG A 43 16.53 -6.61 -9.88
CA ARG A 43 16.98 -7.98 -10.24
C ARG A 43 15.80 -8.83 -10.72
N PRO A 44 15.09 -8.41 -11.80
CA PRO A 44 13.84 -9.05 -12.20
C PRO A 44 14.02 -10.52 -12.65
N TRP A 45 15.24 -10.92 -13.05
CA TRP A 45 15.57 -12.31 -13.43
C TRP A 45 15.59 -13.30 -12.25
N GLU A 46 15.55 -12.82 -11.00
CA GLU A 46 15.44 -13.65 -9.80
C GLU A 46 13.99 -13.85 -9.33
N LEU A 47 13.04 -13.17 -9.97
CA LEU A 47 11.65 -13.27 -9.57
C LEU A 47 11.01 -14.55 -10.12
N ASP A 48 10.31 -15.24 -9.22
CA ASP A 48 9.42 -16.32 -9.59
C ASP A 48 8.34 -15.81 -10.58
N PRO A 49 8.06 -16.53 -11.68
CA PRO A 49 7.04 -16.11 -12.66
C PRO A 49 5.64 -15.88 -12.06
N ALA A 50 5.28 -16.58 -10.99
CA ALA A 50 4.01 -16.44 -10.28
C ALA A 50 4.01 -15.33 -9.21
N PHE A 51 5.13 -14.65 -9.00
CA PHE A 51 5.29 -13.63 -7.95
C PHE A 51 4.25 -12.51 -8.07
N ALA A 52 4.06 -11.97 -9.27
CA ALA A 52 3.12 -10.88 -9.51
C ALA A 52 1.68 -11.31 -9.18
N ASN A 53 1.25 -12.47 -9.67
CA ASN A 53 -0.09 -13.00 -9.38
C ASN A 53 -0.29 -13.23 -7.87
N THR A 54 0.71 -13.78 -7.19
CA THR A 54 0.66 -13.97 -5.72
C THR A 54 0.46 -12.65 -4.99
N MET A 55 1.17 -11.59 -5.42
CA MET A 55 1.03 -10.26 -4.82
C MET A 55 -0.32 -9.62 -5.13
N HIS A 56 -0.83 -9.78 -6.35
CA HIS A 56 -2.15 -9.28 -6.74
C HIS A 56 -3.27 -9.93 -5.91
N GLU A 57 -3.26 -11.26 -5.78
CA GLU A 57 -4.27 -11.98 -4.99
C GLU A 57 -4.22 -11.62 -3.51
N ARG A 58 -3.01 -11.44 -2.96
CA ARG A 58 -2.85 -10.95 -1.59
C ARG A 58 -3.41 -9.53 -1.42
N ALA A 59 -3.17 -8.64 -2.38
CA ALA A 59 -3.67 -7.27 -2.33
C ALA A 59 -5.21 -7.21 -2.44
N ARG A 60 -5.81 -7.99 -3.35
CA ARG A 60 -7.27 -8.08 -3.49
C ARG A 60 -7.93 -8.56 -2.19
N LYS A 61 -7.41 -9.65 -1.60
CA LYS A 61 -7.93 -10.17 -0.32
C LYS A 61 -7.86 -9.16 0.82
N ALA A 62 -6.76 -8.43 0.93
CA ALA A 62 -6.59 -7.41 1.97
C ALA A 62 -7.56 -6.22 1.78
N ALA A 63 -7.74 -5.75 0.54
CA ALA A 63 -8.66 -4.67 0.22
C ALA A 63 -10.13 -5.09 0.43
N ALA A 64 -10.49 -6.29 -0.01
CA ALA A 64 -11.81 -6.88 0.18
C ALA A 64 -12.21 -6.94 1.67
N ALA A 65 -11.29 -7.43 2.52
CA ALA A 65 -11.51 -7.49 3.96
C ALA A 65 -11.74 -6.11 4.62
N LEU A 66 -11.14 -5.04 4.07
CA LEU A 66 -11.29 -3.68 4.60
C LEU A 66 -12.71 -3.13 4.41
N ILE A 67 -13.38 -3.51 3.32
CA ILE A 67 -14.70 -2.98 2.93
C ILE A 67 -15.83 -4.01 3.04
N GLY A 68 -15.53 -5.25 3.44
CA GLY A 68 -16.51 -6.32 3.55
C GLY A 68 -16.99 -6.87 2.20
N ALA A 69 -16.10 -6.95 1.20
CA ALA A 69 -16.38 -7.51 -0.12
C ALA A 69 -15.68 -8.86 -0.33
N ASP A 70 -15.89 -9.50 -1.49
CA ASP A 70 -15.08 -10.63 -1.94
C ASP A 70 -13.85 -10.17 -2.72
N ALA A 71 -12.78 -10.97 -2.71
CA ALA A 71 -11.56 -10.65 -3.45
C ALA A 71 -11.80 -10.51 -4.98
N ALA A 72 -12.81 -11.23 -5.50
CA ALA A 72 -13.23 -11.16 -6.90
C ALA A 72 -13.87 -9.82 -7.28
N ASP A 73 -14.38 -9.05 -6.29
CA ASP A 73 -15.00 -7.74 -6.52
C ASP A 73 -13.96 -6.61 -6.62
N ILE A 74 -12.69 -6.88 -6.30
CA ILE A 74 -11.64 -5.87 -6.24
C ILE A 74 -10.90 -5.84 -7.56
N ALA A 75 -10.85 -4.70 -8.24
CA ALA A 75 -9.93 -4.42 -9.34
C ALA A 75 -8.64 -3.72 -8.84
N LEU A 76 -7.48 -4.07 -9.40
CA LEU A 76 -6.22 -3.38 -9.12
C LEU A 76 -5.93 -2.39 -10.25
N VAL A 77 -5.95 -1.09 -9.95
CA VAL A 77 -5.68 0.01 -10.88
C VAL A 77 -4.61 0.94 -10.33
N SER A 78 -4.00 1.76 -11.18
CA SER A 78 -2.88 2.64 -10.81
C SER A 78 -3.32 3.91 -10.07
N SER A 79 -4.55 4.37 -10.27
CA SER A 79 -5.13 5.52 -9.57
C SER A 79 -6.65 5.56 -9.71
N VAL A 80 -7.31 6.46 -8.96
CA VAL A 80 -8.76 6.68 -9.04
C VAL A 80 -9.21 7.02 -10.46
N GLY A 81 -8.44 7.81 -11.21
CA GLY A 81 -8.81 8.23 -12.57
C GLY A 81 -8.86 7.11 -13.61
N TYR A 82 -8.31 5.93 -13.31
CA TYR A 82 -8.44 4.74 -14.18
C TYR A 82 -9.68 3.90 -13.85
N GLY A 83 -10.36 4.18 -12.73
CA GLY A 83 -11.52 3.43 -12.27
C GLY A 83 -12.86 4.17 -12.38
N VAL A 84 -12.84 5.41 -12.90
CA VAL A 84 -14.02 6.25 -13.18
C VAL A 84 -14.16 6.39 -14.69
#